data_AF-A0A7C1ZKS1-F1
#
_entry.id   AF-A0A7C1ZKS1-F1
#
_cell.length_a   1.000
_cell.length_b   1.000
_cell.length_c   1.000
_cell.angle_alpha   90.00
_cell.angle_beta   90.00
_cell.angle_gamma   90.00
#
_symmetry.space_group_name_H-M   'P 1'
#
loop_
_entity.id
_entity.type
_entity.pdbx_description
1 polymer ?
#
loop_
_entity_poly.entity_id
_entity_poly.type
_entity_poly.pdbx_seq_one_letter_code
_entity_poly.pdbx_strand_id
1 'polypeptide(L)'
;MQCPKCQSDTKVVPEGVSKKSGKSYPAFIACTNRECDYTVNTAQNAPDKQNAALMIVEELASVNTHLREIKELLRENLSFFRPVKDKEELHVESPNDEQEIDL
;
A
#
# COMPACT_ATOMS: atom_id res chain seq x y z
N MET A 1 -13.73 -4.59 19.69
CA MET A 1 -12.79 -5.72 19.48
C MET A 1 -12.78 -6.57 20.74
N GLN A 2 -12.56 -7.87 20.65
CA GLN A 2 -12.50 -8.77 21.82
C GLN A 2 -11.06 -8.96 22.31
N CYS A 3 -10.88 -9.06 23.62
CA CYS A 3 -9.61 -9.31 24.27
C CYS A 3 -9.14 -10.75 23.99
N PRO A 4 -7.93 -10.98 23.47
CA PRO A 4 -7.46 -12.33 23.16
C PRO A 4 -7.18 -13.18 24.41
N LYS A 5 -7.03 -12.56 25.60
CA LYS A 5 -6.80 -13.30 26.85
C LYS A 5 -8.08 -13.81 27.50
N CYS A 6 -9.13 -12.99 27.53
CA CYS A 6 -10.34 -13.27 28.31
C CYS A 6 -11.66 -13.08 27.55
N GLN A 7 -11.59 -12.81 26.24
CA GLN A 7 -12.73 -12.62 25.32
C GLN A 7 -13.67 -11.45 25.64
N SER A 8 -13.44 -10.73 26.74
CA SER A 8 -14.18 -9.50 27.09
C SER A 8 -13.90 -8.37 26.10
N ASP A 9 -14.72 -7.33 26.14
CA ASP A 9 -14.54 -6.17 25.27
C ASP A 9 -13.23 -5.41 25.57
N THR A 10 -12.65 -4.82 24.54
CA THR A 10 -11.53 -3.89 24.68
C THR A 10 -11.95 -2.46 24.39
N LYS A 11 -11.24 -1.51 24.97
CA LYS A 11 -11.43 -0.07 24.75
C LYS A 11 -10.12 0.61 24.40
N VAL A 12 -10.19 1.68 23.62
CA VAL A 12 -9.06 2.55 23.34
C VAL A 12 -8.92 3.57 24.49
N VAL A 13 -7.73 3.68 25.03
CA VAL A 13 -7.32 4.72 25.96
C VAL A 13 -6.48 5.73 25.19
N PRO A 14 -6.91 7.00 25.09
CA PRO A 14 -6.17 8.03 24.39
C PRO A 14 -4.85 8.33 25.11
N GLU A 15 -3.91 8.94 24.40
CA GLU A 15 -2.69 9.44 25.03
C GLU A 15 -3.02 10.47 26.12
N GLY A 16 -2.14 10.58 27.12
CA GLY A 16 -2.35 11.52 28.21
C GLY A 16 -1.21 11.54 29.21
N VAL A 17 -1.48 12.13 30.37
CA VAL A 17 -0.53 12.22 31.48
C VAL A 17 -1.08 11.46 32.68
N SER A 18 -0.28 10.55 33.23
CA SER A 18 -0.63 9.77 34.41
C SER A 18 -0.76 10.70 35.62
N LYS A 19 -1.94 10.72 36.25
CA LYS A 19 -2.17 11.51 37.48
C LYS A 19 -1.28 11.08 38.65
N LYS A 20 -0.86 9.82 38.68
CA LYS A 20 -0.03 9.27 39.78
C LYS A 20 1.45 9.59 39.62
N SER A 21 1.96 9.50 38.39
CA SER A 21 3.41 9.63 38.12
C SER A 21 3.79 10.93 37.44
N GLY A 22 2.83 11.71 36.93
CA GLY A 22 3.08 12.90 36.11
C GLY A 22 3.69 12.61 34.75
N LYS A 23 3.89 11.34 34.39
CA LYS A 23 4.52 10.92 33.14
C LYS A 23 3.49 10.83 32.01
N SER A 24 3.87 11.30 30.83
CA SER A 24 3.10 11.08 29.60
C SER A 24 3.07 9.60 29.23
N TYR A 25 1.94 9.14 28.70
CA TYR A 25 1.77 7.80 28.15
C TYR A 25 1.14 7.88 26.75
N PRO A 26 1.58 7.02 25.80
CA PRO A 26 1.00 6.96 24.46
C PRO A 26 -0.41 6.35 24.50
N ALA A 27 -1.17 6.50 23.42
CA ALA A 27 -2.45 5.79 23.29
C ALA A 27 -2.24 4.26 23.30
N PHE A 28 -3.18 3.54 23.91
CA PHE A 28 -3.15 2.08 24.03
C PHE A 28 -4.56 1.48 24.07
N ILE A 29 -4.70 0.21 23.71
CA ILE A 29 -5.91 -0.57 23.88
C ILE A 29 -5.83 -1.32 25.21
N ALA A 30 -6.90 -1.32 25.99
CA ALA A 30 -6.99 -2.04 27.25
C ALA A 30 -8.23 -2.93 27.30
N CYS A 31 -8.12 -4.06 28.00
CA CYS A 31 -9.30 -4.86 28.34
C CYS A 31 -10.25 -4.07 29.27
N THR A 32 -11.55 -4.26 29.07
CA THR A 32 -12.58 -3.71 29.98
C THR A 32 -12.67 -4.49 31.29
N ASN A 33 -12.32 -5.79 31.26
CA ASN A 33 -12.23 -6.61 32.46
C ASN A 33 -11.01 -6.19 33.29
N ARG A 34 -11.25 -5.70 34.52
CA ARG A 34 -10.21 -5.21 35.44
C ARG A 34 -9.29 -6.30 35.98
N GLU A 35 -9.73 -7.56 35.95
CA GLU A 35 -8.91 -8.71 36.33
C GLU A 35 -7.98 -9.16 35.20
N CYS A 36 -8.23 -8.69 33.98
CA CYS A 36 -7.40 -8.98 32.81
C CYS A 36 -6.38 -7.85 32.59
N ASP A 37 -5.09 -8.18 32.70
CA ASP A 37 -3.95 -7.29 32.52
C ASP A 37 -3.60 -6.98 31.05
N TYR A 38 -4.50 -7.29 30.12
CA TYR A 38 -4.24 -7.13 28.69
C TYR A 38 -4.23 -5.65 28.27
N THR A 39 -3.07 -5.20 27.78
CA THR A 39 -2.90 -3.88 27.14
C THR A 39 -2.00 -4.00 25.90
N VAL A 40 -2.25 -3.15 24.89
CA VAL A 40 -1.45 -3.07 23.66
C VAL A 40 -1.25 -1.61 23.27
N ASN A 41 0.00 -1.18 23.11
CA ASN A 41 0.31 0.17 22.64
C ASN A 41 -0.11 0.34 21.17
N THR A 42 -0.85 1.39 20.86
CA THR A 42 -1.25 1.66 19.46
C THR A 42 -0.13 2.32 18.67
N ALA A 43 0.79 3.02 19.34
CA ALA A 43 1.94 3.67 18.69
C ALA A 43 2.99 2.69 18.15
N GLN A 44 3.15 1.51 18.77
CA GLN A 44 4.14 0.51 18.35
C GLN A 44 3.66 -0.38 17.20
N ASN A 45 2.37 -0.30 16.85
CA ASN A 45 1.77 -1.07 15.75
C ASN A 45 1.43 -0.19 14.54
N ALA A 46 1.77 1.11 14.58
CA ALA A 46 1.86 1.87 13.34
C ALA A 46 3.10 1.32 12.62
N PRO A 47 2.98 0.77 11.39
CA PRO A 47 4.17 0.46 10.64
C PRO A 47 4.94 1.77 10.50
N ASP A 48 6.18 1.80 11.01
CA ASP A 48 7.09 2.90 10.73
C ASP A 48 7.00 3.15 9.22
N LYS A 49 6.76 4.40 8.81
CA LYS A 49 6.53 4.73 7.39
C LYS A 49 7.66 4.18 6.50
N GLN A 50 8.85 4.01 7.07
CA GLN A 50 10.01 3.37 6.45
C GLN A 50 9.84 1.84 6.26
N ASN A 51 9.29 1.13 7.24
CA ASN A 51 9.02 -0.31 7.14
C ASN A 51 7.91 -0.61 6.14
N ALA A 52 6.86 0.21 6.09
CA ALA A 52 5.83 0.10 5.06
C ALA A 52 6.39 0.36 3.66
N ALA A 53 7.25 1.38 3.50
CA ALA A 53 7.91 1.67 2.23
C ALA A 53 8.85 0.53 1.80
N LEU A 54 9.57 -0.10 2.73
CA LEU A 54 10.46 -1.22 2.43
C LEU A 54 9.69 -2.44 1.91
N MET A 55 8.58 -2.82 2.57
CA MET A 55 7.72 -3.91 2.09
C MET A 55 7.19 -3.64 0.67
N ILE A 56 6.77 -2.41 0.39
CA ILE A 56 6.31 -2.02 -0.96
C ILE A 56 7.43 -2.16 -1.99
N VAL A 57 8.67 -1.76 -1.65
CA VAL A 57 9.82 -1.90 -2.55
C VAL A 57 10.15 -3.37 -2.83
N GLU A 58 10.07 -4.23 -1.82
CA GLU A 58 10.29 -5.68 -1.96
C GLU A 58 9.23 -6.32 -2.87
N GLU A 59 7.95 -5.99 -2.66
CA GLU A 59 6.86 -6.43 -3.54
C GLU A 59 7.06 -5.94 -4.99
N LEU A 60 7.47 -4.68 -5.17
CA LEU A 60 7.74 -4.12 -6.49
C LEU A 60 8.89 -4.84 -7.21
N ALA A 61 9.93 -5.22 -6.47
CA ALA A 61 11.06 -5.96 -7.00
C ALA A 61 10.65 -7.38 -7.46
N SER A 62 9.78 -8.04 -6.68
CA SER A 62 9.19 -9.33 -7.04
C SER A 62 8.35 -9.24 -8.33
N VAL A 63 7.44 -8.25 -8.41
CA VAL A 63 6.63 -8.01 -9.62
C VAL A 63 7.50 -7.72 -10.84
N ASN A 64 8.56 -6.91 -10.70
CA ASN A 64 9.49 -6.63 -11.79
C ASN A 64 10.24 -7.88 -12.28
N THR A 65 10.53 -8.81 -11.38
CA THR A 65 11.16 -10.09 -11.73
C THR A 65 10.20 -10.96 -12.55
N HIS A 66 8.96 -11.12 -12.08
CA HIS A 66 7.93 -11.85 -12.83
C HIS A 66 7.63 -11.21 -14.20
N LEU A 67 7.60 -9.88 -14.29
CA LEU A 67 7.42 -9.18 -15.57
C LEU A 67 8.57 -9.46 -16.55
N ARG A 68 9.81 -9.60 -16.06
CA ARG A 68 10.95 -9.97 -16.91
C ARG A 68 10.79 -11.39 -17.44
N GLU A 69 10.42 -12.34 -16.59
CA GLU A 69 10.18 -13.74 -16.99
C GLU A 69 9.04 -13.84 -18.01
N ILE A 70 7.93 -13.14 -17.79
CA ILE A 70 6.82 -13.08 -18.76
C ILE A 70 7.28 -12.51 -20.10
N LYS A 71 8.12 -11.46 -20.10
CA LYS A 71 8.68 -10.89 -21.34
C LYS A 71 9.57 -11.87 -22.09
N GLU A 72 10.38 -12.67 -21.39
CA GLU A 72 11.20 -13.69 -22.02
C GLU A 72 10.35 -14.82 -22.60
N LEU A 73 9.35 -15.31 -21.86
CA LEU A 73 8.40 -16.31 -22.36
C LEU A 73 7.62 -15.80 -23.58
N LEU A 74 7.20 -14.54 -23.58
CA LEU A 74 6.55 -13.91 -24.72
C LEU A 74 7.53 -13.79 -25.90
N ARG A 75 8.79 -13.41 -25.67
CA ARG A 75 9.82 -13.35 -26.72
C ARG A 75 10.07 -14.72 -27.34
N GLU A 76 10.19 -15.76 -26.54
CA GLU A 76 10.38 -17.14 -27.01
C GLU A 76 9.17 -17.59 -27.85
N ASN A 77 7.95 -17.36 -27.38
CA ASN A 77 6.73 -17.74 -28.11
C ASN A 77 6.49 -16.88 -29.37
N LEU A 78 6.79 -15.58 -29.33
CA LEU A 78 6.63 -14.68 -30.49
C LEU A 78 7.75 -14.85 -31.51
N SER A 79 8.93 -15.37 -31.13
CA SER A 79 9.99 -15.73 -32.09
C SER A 79 9.58 -16.86 -33.05
N PHE A 80 8.51 -17.59 -32.71
CA PHE A 80 7.87 -18.58 -33.57
C PHE A 80 7.01 -17.95 -34.68
N PHE A 81 6.50 -16.73 -34.49
CA PHE A 81 5.74 -15.99 -35.49
C PHE A 81 6.64 -14.98 -36.19
N ARG A 82 7.13 -15.33 -37.38
CA ARG A 82 7.74 -14.35 -38.30
C ARG A 82 6.78 -13.17 -38.54
N PRO A 83 7.30 -11.94 -38.72
CA PRO A 83 6.46 -10.79 -38.96
C PRO A 83 5.75 -10.94 -40.31
N VAL A 84 4.43 -10.83 -40.32
CA VAL A 84 3.70 -10.46 -41.53
C VAL A 84 4.07 -9.00 -41.77
N LYS A 85 4.99 -8.76 -42.72
CA LYS A 85 5.11 -7.45 -43.35
C LYS A 85 3.80 -7.23 -44.08
N ASP A 86 3.00 -6.27 -43.66
CA ASP A 86 2.27 -5.44 -44.61
C ASP A 86 2.11 -4.04 -44.03
N LYS A 87 2.47 -3.08 -44.88
CA LYS A 87 2.44 -1.66 -44.65
C LYS A 87 0.99 -1.21 -44.66
N GLU A 88 0.53 -0.54 -43.62
CA GLU A 88 -0.44 0.52 -43.79
C GLU A 88 0.08 1.76 -43.07
N GLU A 89 0.51 2.72 -43.90
CA GLU A 89 0.83 4.08 -43.51
C GLU A 89 -0.44 4.71 -42.96
N LEU A 90 -0.50 4.92 -41.64
CA LEU A 90 -1.57 5.69 -41.04
C LEU A 90 -1.32 7.17 -41.38
N HIS A 91 -1.97 7.65 -42.45
CA HIS A 91 -2.06 9.07 -42.76
C HIS A 91 -2.94 9.73 -41.68
N VAL A 92 -2.30 10.40 -40.72
CA VAL A 92 -3.00 11.23 -39.75
C VAL A 92 -3.11 12.63 -40.37
N GLU A 93 -4.23 12.90 -41.03
CA GLU A 93 -4.63 14.28 -41.27
C GLU A 93 -5.05 14.89 -39.92
N SER A 94 -4.20 15.76 -39.36
CA SER A 94 -4.58 16.64 -38.26
C SER A 94 -5.55 17.71 -38.79
N PRO A 95 -6.75 17.88 -38.23
CA PRO A 95 -7.52 19.10 -38.44
C PRO A 95 -6.85 20.22 -37.64
N ASN A 96 -6.47 21.30 -38.35
CA ASN A 96 -6.03 22.56 -37.76
C ASN A 96 -7.12 23.13 -36.82
N ASP A 97 -6.80 23.24 -35.53
CA ASP A 97 -7.51 24.15 -34.62
C ASP A 97 -6.93 25.56 -34.78
N GLU A 98 -7.46 26.33 -35.73
CA GLU A 98 -7.39 27.79 -35.70
C GLU A 98 -8.78 28.32 -35.34
N GLN A 99 -9.05 28.48 -34.04
CA GLN A 99 -10.14 29.33 -33.58
C GLN A 99 -9.63 30.77 -33.48
N GLU A 100 -9.96 31.53 -34.51
CA GLU A 100 -9.88 32.99 -34.57
C GLU A 100 -10.70 33.59 -33.41
N ILE A 101 -10.04 34.39 -32.55
CA ILE A 101 -10.69 35.20 -31.53
C ILE A 101 -10.79 36.60 -32.11
N ASP A 102 -12.00 37.04 -32.49
CA ASP A 102 -12.25 38.42 -32.90
C ASP A 102 -12.85 39.20 -31.72
N LEU A 103 -12.32 40.40 -31.48
CA LEU A 103 -12.61 41.30 -30.36
C LEU A 103 -13.58 42.41 -30.77
#